data_AF-A0A4Q2DAR5-F1
#
_entry.id   AF-A0A4Q2DAR5-F1
#
_cell.length_a   1.000
_cell.length_b   1.000
_cell.length_c   1.000
_cell.angle_alpha   90.00
_cell.angle_beta   90.00
_cell.angle_gamma   90.00
#
_symmetry.space_group_name_H-M   'P 1'
#
loop_
_entity.id
_entity.type
_entity.pdbx_description
1 polymer ?
#
loop_
_entity_poly.entity_id
_entity_poly.type
_entity_poly.pdbx_seq_one_letter_code
_entity_poly.pdbx_strand_id
1 'polypeptide(L)'
;MRFTATLLYCLSLGAAVTFALPTLVSRSDDLAERNAALELEGAIDEVSARAPMELGLDMEFQERQLEDSFLYPRNLPKKTKTAMGEALDVVEGETVSWSWLTSWEKAHGANTGKLQGYKPGSRRDSQGAKLYWVGLFKTAGKEIIAPPLIQASSAKEPTTAEAVAALRTALQNA
;
A
#
# COMPACT_ATOMS: atom_id res chain seq x y z
N MET A 1 46.41 -51.90 -29.74
CA MET A 1 45.17 -52.60 -29.30
C MET A 1 44.12 -51.51 -29.09
N ARG A 2 43.20 -51.25 -30.03
CA ARG A 2 41.95 -51.96 -30.41
C ARG A 2 40.74 -51.64 -29.50
N PHE A 3 39.70 -51.05 -30.13
CA PHE A 3 38.24 -50.92 -29.81
C PHE A 3 37.82 -49.92 -28.71
N THR A 4 37.02 -48.86 -28.92
CA THR A 4 35.65 -48.60 -29.47
C THR A 4 34.46 -49.01 -28.60
N ALA A 5 33.52 -48.05 -28.46
CA ALA A 5 32.06 -48.15 -28.45
C ALA A 5 31.29 -48.49 -27.16
N THR A 6 30.49 -47.50 -26.73
CA THR A 6 29.03 -47.52 -26.52
C THR A 6 28.40 -48.61 -25.63
N LEU A 7 27.69 -48.16 -24.60
CA LEU A 7 26.43 -48.82 -24.21
C LEU A 7 25.39 -47.80 -23.72
N LEU A 8 24.32 -47.73 -24.50
CA LEU A 8 23.05 -47.03 -24.28
C LEU A 8 21.99 -48.14 -24.22
N TYR A 9 21.16 -48.19 -23.17
CA TYR A 9 19.83 -48.86 -23.03
C TYR A 9 19.54 -49.00 -21.50
N CYS A 10 18.38 -48.76 -20.87
CA CYS A 10 16.94 -48.64 -21.20
C CYS A 10 16.30 -47.64 -20.19
N LEU A 11 15.42 -46.71 -20.56
CA LEU A 11 13.95 -46.82 -20.73
C LEU A 11 13.12 -47.22 -19.48
N SER A 12 12.38 -46.19 -18.98
CA SER A 12 10.95 -46.18 -18.60
C SER A 12 10.49 -46.68 -17.21
N LEU A 13 9.34 -46.08 -16.80
CA LEU A 13 8.54 -46.21 -15.58
C LEU A 13 9.04 -45.36 -14.40
N GLY A 14 8.34 -44.37 -13.86
CA GLY A 14 6.91 -44.09 -13.87
C GLY A 14 6.50 -43.77 -12.44
N ALA A 15 6.35 -42.49 -12.09
CA ALA A 15 5.65 -42.04 -10.90
C ALA A 15 5.25 -40.58 -11.09
N ALA A 16 4.11 -40.38 -11.76
CA ALA A 16 3.39 -39.13 -11.69
C ALA A 16 2.94 -38.94 -10.23
N VAL A 17 3.43 -37.89 -9.58
CA VAL A 17 2.92 -37.47 -8.28
C VAL A 17 1.60 -36.74 -8.54
N THR A 18 0.51 -37.49 -8.49
CA THR A 18 -0.86 -36.96 -8.46
C THR A 18 -1.15 -36.39 -7.08
N PHE A 19 -1.14 -35.07 -6.95
CA PHE A 19 -1.77 -34.40 -5.82
C PHE A 19 -3.29 -34.46 -6.02
N ALA A 20 -3.94 -35.34 -5.26
CA ALA A 20 -5.39 -35.38 -5.14
C ALA A 20 -5.88 -34.10 -4.42
N LEU A 21 -6.68 -33.29 -5.11
CA LEU A 21 -7.45 -32.21 -4.50
C LEU A 21 -8.60 -32.82 -3.69
N PRO A 22 -8.83 -32.44 -2.42
CA PRO A 22 -10.08 -32.76 -1.75
C PRO A 22 -11.20 -31.91 -2.36
N THR A 23 -12.15 -32.56 -3.02
CA THR A 23 -13.43 -32.00 -3.42
C THR A 23 -14.27 -31.73 -2.18
N LEU A 24 -14.37 -30.46 -1.77
CA LEU A 24 -15.39 -30.04 -0.81
C LEU A 24 -16.75 -29.97 -1.50
N VAL A 25 -17.44 -31.11 -1.53
CA VAL A 25 -18.88 -31.18 -1.70
C VAL A 25 -19.50 -30.76 -0.37
N SER A 26 -19.90 -29.50 -0.24
CA SER A 26 -20.77 -29.07 0.86
C SER A 26 -22.22 -29.21 0.40
N ARG A 27 -22.93 -30.13 1.06
CA ARG A 27 -24.35 -30.39 0.91
C ARG A 27 -25.13 -29.11 1.24
N SER A 28 -25.89 -28.62 0.28
CA SER A 28 -26.98 -27.69 0.52
C SER A 28 -28.11 -28.47 1.19
N ASP A 29 -28.23 -28.31 2.50
CA ASP A 29 -29.36 -28.80 3.27
C ASP A 29 -30.63 -28.05 2.89
N ASP A 30 -31.66 -28.86 2.72
CA ASP A 30 -33.07 -28.61 2.51
C ASP A 30 -33.61 -27.61 3.56
N LEU A 31 -34.12 -26.46 3.10
CA LEU A 31 -34.86 -25.50 3.92
C LEU A 31 -36.21 -25.22 3.25
N ALA A 32 -36.95 -26.30 3.02
CA ALA A 32 -38.38 -26.25 2.78
C ALA A 32 -39.14 -26.07 4.11
N GLU A 33 -39.96 -25.02 4.13
CA GLU A 33 -41.24 -24.94 4.84
C GLU A 33 -41.28 -25.16 6.36
N ARG A 34 -41.08 -24.09 7.14
CA ARG A 34 -41.77 -23.90 8.44
C ARG A 34 -42.13 -22.43 8.69
N ASN A 35 -43.05 -21.88 7.90
CA ASN A 35 -43.83 -20.72 8.33
C ASN A 35 -45.02 -21.23 9.14
N ALA A 36 -44.77 -21.46 10.44
CA ALA A 36 -45.83 -21.67 11.40
C ALA A 36 -46.44 -20.32 11.76
N ALA A 37 -47.75 -20.23 11.53
CA ALA A 37 -48.62 -19.17 11.97
C ALA A 37 -48.48 -18.92 13.48
N LEU A 38 -48.38 -17.65 13.86
CA LEU A 38 -48.72 -17.15 15.19
C LEU A 38 -49.28 -15.73 15.00
N GLU A 39 -50.57 -15.67 14.67
CA GLU A 39 -51.40 -14.56 15.09
C GLU A 39 -51.61 -14.69 16.60
N LEU A 40 -51.23 -13.67 17.35
CA LEU A 40 -51.95 -13.30 18.56
C LEU A 40 -51.80 -11.80 18.76
N GLU A 41 -52.89 -11.08 18.51
CA GLU A 41 -53.05 -9.68 18.83
C GLU A 41 -52.88 -9.42 20.33
N GLY A 42 -52.28 -8.27 20.65
CA GLY A 42 -52.18 -7.74 22.00
C GLY A 42 -51.62 -6.34 21.96
N ALA A 43 -52.49 -5.37 21.68
CA ALA A 43 -52.19 -3.95 21.70
C ALA A 43 -51.70 -3.48 23.09
N ILE A 44 -50.62 -2.69 23.10
CA ILE A 44 -50.50 -1.53 23.99
C ILE A 44 -49.69 -0.44 23.28
N ASP A 45 -50.37 0.69 23.18
CA ASP A 45 -49.95 2.00 22.75
C ASP A 45 -48.93 2.57 23.75
N GLU A 46 -47.77 3.04 23.27
CA GLU A 46 -47.12 4.23 23.82
C GLU A 46 -45.97 4.71 22.92
N VAL A 47 -46.20 5.89 22.34
CA VAL A 47 -45.26 6.71 21.61
C VAL A 47 -44.10 7.13 22.52
N SER A 48 -42.86 6.77 22.20
CA SER A 48 -41.70 7.57 22.63
C SER A 48 -40.49 7.36 21.73
N ALA A 49 -40.31 8.36 20.86
CA ALA A 49 -39.08 8.84 20.25
C ALA A 49 -37.80 8.01 20.46
N ARG A 50 -37.35 7.35 19.39
CA ARG A 50 -35.91 7.22 19.14
C ARG A 50 -35.66 7.48 17.66
N ALA A 51 -35.16 8.68 17.40
CA ALA A 51 -34.74 9.16 16.09
C ALA A 51 -33.85 8.12 15.37
N PRO A 52 -33.87 8.06 14.02
CA PRO A 52 -32.83 7.36 13.29
C PRO A 52 -31.49 7.96 13.71
N MET A 53 -30.58 7.13 14.22
CA MET A 53 -29.21 7.57 14.48
C MET A 53 -28.61 8.02 13.15
N GLU A 54 -28.43 9.33 13.05
CA GLU A 54 -27.67 10.05 12.04
C GLU A 54 -26.40 9.27 11.68
N LEU A 55 -26.26 8.98 10.39
CA LEU A 55 -25.05 8.49 9.75
C LEU A 55 -24.05 9.67 9.65
N GLY A 56 -23.62 10.17 10.80
CA GLY A 56 -22.79 11.38 10.97
C GLY A 56 -21.35 11.08 11.36
N LEU A 57 -20.78 10.02 10.81
CA LEU A 57 -19.39 9.56 11.02
C LEU A 57 -18.91 9.21 9.59
N ASP A 58 -18.05 9.94 8.89
CA ASP A 58 -16.62 10.08 9.18
C ASP A 58 -15.90 11.09 8.23
N MET A 59 -16.58 12.09 7.66
CA MET A 59 -15.87 13.05 6.78
C MET A 59 -14.80 13.86 7.53
N GLU A 60 -15.08 14.25 8.78
CA GLU A 60 -14.15 15.06 9.59
C GLU A 60 -12.86 14.32 9.96
N PHE A 61 -12.90 12.98 10.06
CA PHE A 61 -11.70 12.17 10.34
C PHE A 61 -10.81 12.05 9.11
N GLN A 62 -11.39 11.97 7.91
CA GLN A 62 -10.63 11.98 6.66
C GLN A 62 -9.97 13.33 6.39
N GLU A 63 -10.64 14.44 6.70
CA GLU A 63 -10.04 15.77 6.56
C GLU A 63 -8.91 16.00 7.57
N ARG A 64 -9.07 15.60 8.84
CA ARG A 64 -7.99 15.70 9.84
C ARG A 64 -6.76 14.85 9.51
N GLN A 65 -6.92 13.67 8.91
CA GLN A 65 -5.76 12.88 8.46
C GLN A 65 -5.07 13.45 7.22
N LEU A 66 -5.81 14.12 6.34
CA LEU A 66 -5.22 14.86 5.21
C LEU A 66 -4.47 16.10 5.69
N GLU A 67 -4.97 16.80 6.72
CA GLU A 67 -4.25 17.89 7.37
C GLU A 67 -3.01 17.39 8.12
N ASP A 68 -3.08 16.20 8.72
CA ASP A 68 -1.92 15.59 9.36
C ASP A 68 -0.82 15.13 8.38
N SER A 69 -1.14 14.94 7.10
CA SER A 69 -0.13 14.76 6.03
C SER A 69 0.74 16.01 5.84
N PHE A 70 0.31 17.18 6.33
CA PHE A 70 1.08 18.43 6.37
C PHE A 70 1.80 18.67 7.72
N LEU A 71 1.84 17.68 8.62
CA LEU A 71 2.60 17.74 9.87
C LEU A 71 4.10 17.74 9.57
N TYR A 72 4.65 18.88 9.17
CA TYR A 72 5.72 19.63 9.83
C TYR A 72 6.14 20.72 8.85
N PRO A 73 5.78 22.00 9.05
CA PRO A 73 6.60 23.09 8.52
C PRO A 73 7.92 23.08 9.31
N ARG A 74 8.82 22.14 8.98
CA ARG A 74 10.21 22.28 9.38
C ARG A 74 10.75 23.37 8.48
N ASN A 75 10.83 24.61 8.95
CA ASN A 75 11.43 25.69 8.19
C ASN A 75 12.80 25.26 7.65
N LEU A 76 12.83 24.75 6.42
CA LEU A 76 14.00 24.05 5.89
C LEU A 76 14.99 25.13 5.46
N PRO A 77 16.28 25.02 5.82
CA PRO A 77 17.29 25.95 5.34
C PRO A 77 17.24 26.05 3.80
N LYS A 78 17.39 27.25 3.24
CA LYS A 78 17.34 27.48 1.78
C LYS A 78 18.22 26.49 0.99
N LYS A 79 19.45 26.26 1.48
CA LYS A 79 20.39 25.28 0.88
C LYS A 79 19.81 23.86 0.86
N THR A 80 19.13 23.45 1.93
CA THR A 80 18.46 22.14 2.01
C THR A 80 17.31 22.06 1.01
N LYS A 81 16.49 23.11 0.90
CA LYS A 81 15.39 23.16 -0.08
C LYS A 81 15.90 23.04 -1.51
N THR A 82 16.94 23.80 -1.87
CA THR A 82 17.56 23.73 -3.20
C THR A 82 18.09 22.32 -3.50
N ALA A 83 18.86 21.73 -2.59
CA ALA A 83 19.42 20.39 -2.77
C ALA A 83 18.34 19.30 -2.89
N MET A 84 17.22 19.44 -2.16
CA MET A 84 16.07 18.55 -2.29
C MET A 84 15.34 18.74 -3.62
N GLY A 85 15.21 19.98 -4.10
CA GLY A 85 14.66 20.28 -5.43
C GLY A 85 15.47 19.62 -6.54
N GLU A 86 16.79 19.75 -6.50
CA GLU A 86 17.71 19.12 -7.46
C GLU A 86 17.64 17.58 -7.39
N ALA A 87 17.48 17.01 -6.20
CA ALA A 87 17.26 15.56 -6.05
C ALA A 87 15.93 15.12 -6.68
N LEU A 88 14.86 15.92 -6.56
CA LEU A 88 13.58 15.64 -7.20
C LEU A 88 13.66 15.74 -8.73
N ASP A 89 14.43 16.69 -9.28
CA ASP A 89 14.69 16.79 -10.72
C ASP A 89 15.35 15.53 -11.28
N VAL A 90 16.29 14.94 -10.53
CA VAL A 90 16.92 13.67 -10.90
C VAL A 90 15.90 12.52 -10.85
N VAL A 91 15.09 12.44 -9.80
CA VAL A 91 14.07 11.38 -9.66
C VAL A 91 13.07 11.41 -10.80
N GLU A 92 12.67 12.61 -11.25
CA GLU A 92 11.71 12.80 -12.34
C GLU A 92 12.22 12.26 -13.70
N GLY A 93 13.54 12.33 -13.93
CA GLY A 93 14.18 11.84 -15.15
C GLY A 93 14.59 10.37 -15.12
N GLU A 94 14.42 9.66 -14.01
CA GLU A 94 14.91 8.29 -13.81
C GLU A 94 13.74 7.29 -13.68
N THR A 95 13.98 6.03 -14.06
CA THR A 95 13.01 4.95 -13.86
C THR A 95 13.04 4.50 -12.40
N VAL A 96 12.09 4.99 -11.61
CA VAL A 96 11.97 4.66 -10.18
C VAL A 96 10.96 3.55 -9.95
N SER A 97 11.36 2.55 -9.17
CA SER A 97 10.50 1.46 -8.70
C SER A 97 10.16 1.68 -7.22
N TRP A 98 8.86 1.76 -6.94
CA TRP A 98 8.29 1.97 -5.62
C TRP A 98 7.87 0.65 -4.98
N SER A 99 8.01 0.55 -3.66
CA SER A 99 7.56 -0.61 -2.88
C SER A 99 6.55 -0.16 -1.83
N TRP A 100 5.33 -0.71 -1.92
CA TRP A 100 4.17 -0.29 -1.13
C TRP A 100 3.93 -1.22 0.05
N LEU A 101 4.90 -1.27 0.97
CA LEU A 101 4.80 -2.00 2.23
C LEU A 101 4.28 -1.11 3.36
N THR A 102 3.94 -1.71 4.49
CA THR A 102 3.48 -0.98 5.68
C THR A 102 4.60 -0.20 6.36
N SER A 103 5.85 -0.63 6.18
CA SER A 103 7.07 0.09 6.54
C SER A 103 7.51 1.05 5.43
N TRP A 104 8.28 2.07 5.80
CA TRP A 104 9.01 2.90 4.83
C TRP A 104 10.09 2.07 4.14
N GLU A 105 9.96 1.96 2.83
CA GLU A 105 10.97 1.34 1.97
C GLU A 105 11.59 2.38 1.07
N LYS A 106 12.88 2.21 0.78
CA LYS A 106 13.59 3.09 -0.17
C LYS A 106 13.16 2.77 -1.60
N ALA A 107 12.96 3.79 -2.42
CA ALA A 107 12.71 3.56 -3.84
C ALA A 107 14.00 3.09 -4.53
N HIS A 108 13.84 2.22 -5.52
CA HIS A 108 14.93 1.67 -6.32
C HIS A 108 15.00 2.37 -7.68
N GLY A 109 16.18 2.40 -8.30
CA GLY A 109 16.36 2.98 -9.64
C GLY A 109 16.64 4.49 -9.68
N ALA A 110 16.46 5.22 -8.58
CA ALA A 110 16.65 6.69 -8.52
C ALA A 110 18.12 7.19 -8.55
N ASN A 111 19.08 6.37 -8.98
CA ASN A 111 20.51 6.70 -9.08
C ASN A 111 21.08 7.53 -7.90
N THR A 112 21.17 6.90 -6.72
CA THR A 112 21.45 7.58 -5.44
C THR A 112 22.72 8.42 -5.40
N GLY A 113 23.71 8.16 -6.27
CA GLY A 113 24.92 8.97 -6.36
C GLY A 113 24.67 10.42 -6.79
N LYS A 114 23.57 10.67 -7.51
CA LYS A 114 23.18 12.00 -7.98
C LYS A 114 22.23 12.74 -7.03
N LEU A 115 21.70 12.06 -6.01
CA LEU A 115 20.65 12.59 -5.13
C LEU A 115 21.18 13.37 -3.92
N GLN A 116 22.47 13.72 -3.88
CA GLN A 116 23.05 14.60 -2.84
C GLN A 116 22.82 14.15 -1.39
N GLY A 117 22.80 12.84 -1.14
CA GLY A 117 22.53 12.28 0.19
C GLY A 117 21.05 12.26 0.58
N TYR A 118 20.15 12.42 -0.40
CA TYR A 118 18.72 12.18 -0.26
C TYR A 118 18.30 10.91 -0.98
N LYS A 119 17.17 10.34 -0.57
CA LYS A 119 16.58 9.20 -1.28
C LYS A 119 15.06 9.21 -1.16
N PRO A 120 14.34 8.98 -2.27
CA PRO A 120 12.91 8.77 -2.22
C PRO A 120 12.60 7.44 -1.50
N GLY A 121 11.47 7.41 -0.82
CA GLY A 121 10.91 6.21 -0.23
C GLY A 121 9.39 6.20 -0.30
N SER A 122 8.82 5.02 -0.12
CA SER A 122 7.39 4.77 -0.17
C SER A 122 6.92 3.90 0.99
N ARG A 123 5.66 4.07 1.38
CA ARG A 123 4.92 3.14 2.22
C ARG A 123 3.44 3.19 1.87
N ARG A 124 2.67 2.24 2.37
CA ARG A 124 1.21 2.21 2.27
C ARG A 124 0.61 1.85 3.61
N ASP A 125 -0.40 2.59 4.04
CA ASP A 125 -1.06 2.28 5.31
C ASP A 125 -1.85 0.96 5.20
N SER A 126 -1.81 0.17 6.28
CA SER A 126 -2.53 -1.11 6.40
C SER A 126 -3.97 -0.95 6.90
N GLN A 127 -4.29 0.20 7.49
CA GLN A 127 -5.59 0.48 8.11
C GLN A 127 -6.16 1.82 7.60
N GLY A 128 -7.47 2.00 7.74
CA GLY A 128 -8.18 3.19 7.25
C GLY A 128 -8.31 3.23 5.72
N ALA A 129 -8.25 4.44 5.14
CA ALA A 129 -8.41 4.69 3.70
C ALA A 129 -7.27 4.13 2.81
N LYS A 130 -6.27 3.44 3.40
CA LYS A 130 -5.11 2.83 2.73
C LYS A 130 -4.37 3.82 1.82
N LEU A 131 -3.88 4.90 2.41
CA LEU A 131 -3.13 5.92 1.69
C LEU A 131 -1.76 5.39 1.23
N TYR A 132 -1.36 5.82 0.04
CA TYR A 132 -0.03 5.63 -0.52
C TYR A 132 0.81 6.84 -0.15
N TRP A 133 1.91 6.61 0.54
CA TRP A 133 2.81 7.66 1.01
C TRP A 133 4.11 7.63 0.25
N VAL A 134 4.56 8.81 -0.15
CA VAL A 134 5.90 9.03 -0.69
C VAL A 134 6.63 10.03 0.19
N GLY A 135 7.95 9.88 0.33
CA GLY A 135 8.76 10.73 1.17
C GLY A 135 10.17 10.90 0.62
N LEU A 136 10.82 12.01 0.99
CA LEU A 136 12.23 12.24 0.72
C LEU A 136 13.03 12.20 2.04
N PHE A 137 14.01 11.32 2.11
CA PHE A 137 14.75 11.00 3.33
C PHE A 137 16.20 11.46 3.24
N LYS A 138 16.82 11.75 4.38
CA LYS A 138 18.29 11.67 4.48
C LYS A 138 18.73 10.21 4.37
N THR A 139 19.94 10.00 3.87
CA THR A 139 20.56 8.68 3.85
C THR A 139 21.78 8.60 4.75
N ALA A 140 21.99 7.42 5.32
CA ALA A 140 23.26 7.01 5.90
C ALA A 140 23.67 5.70 5.21
N GLY A 141 24.75 5.76 4.43
CA GLY A 141 25.13 4.65 3.56
C GLY A 141 24.03 4.36 2.52
N LYS A 142 23.48 3.14 2.54
CA LYS A 142 22.45 2.67 1.58
C LYS A 142 21.02 2.70 2.14
N GLU A 143 20.85 3.15 3.39
CA GLU A 143 19.58 3.14 4.11
C GLU A 143 18.99 4.54 4.23
N ILE A 144 17.65 4.59 4.30
CA ILE A 144 16.89 5.80 4.61
C ILE A 144 16.85 6.01 6.12
N ILE A 145 16.92 7.26 6.55
CA ILE A 145 16.80 7.63 7.96
C ILE A 145 15.42 8.26 8.15
N ALA A 146 14.53 7.53 8.84
CA ALA A 146 13.23 8.06 9.23
C ALA A 146 13.38 9.11 10.35
N PRO A 147 12.45 10.08 10.46
CA PRO A 147 11.30 10.32 9.58
C PRO A 147 11.69 11.04 8.27
N PRO A 148 10.82 11.05 7.24
CA PRO A 148 11.06 11.82 6.02
C PRO A 148 11.23 13.32 6.31
N LEU A 149 11.98 14.01 5.47
CA LEU A 149 12.13 15.47 5.52
C LEU A 149 10.91 16.19 4.94
N ILE A 150 10.34 15.62 3.88
CA ILE A 150 9.07 15.99 3.26
C ILE A 150 8.35 14.70 2.87
N GLN A 151 7.03 14.72 2.89
CA GLN A 151 6.21 13.60 2.50
C GLN A 151 4.90 14.09 1.87
N ALA A 152 4.27 13.21 1.10
CA ALA A 152 2.94 13.42 0.56
C ALA A 152 2.18 12.09 0.53
N SER A 153 0.86 12.17 0.60
CA SER A 153 -0.05 11.03 0.53
C SER A 153 -0.99 11.12 -0.67
N SER A 154 -1.38 9.97 -1.22
CA SER A 154 -2.38 9.84 -2.27
C SER A 154 -3.35 8.69 -1.95
N ALA A 155 -4.60 8.83 -2.37
CA ALA A 155 -5.61 7.78 -2.25
C ALA A 155 -5.40 6.63 -3.25
N LYS A 156 -4.63 6.85 -4.31
CA LYS A 156 -4.29 5.85 -5.34
C LYS A 156 -2.78 5.75 -5.47
N GLU A 157 -2.32 4.61 -5.97
CA GLU A 157 -0.90 4.41 -6.27
C GLU A 157 -0.42 5.47 -7.27
N PRO A 158 0.49 6.38 -6.87
CA PRO A 158 0.95 7.45 -7.74
C PRO A 158 2.00 6.92 -8.73
N THR A 159 1.99 7.47 -9.93
CA THR A 159 3.14 7.40 -10.84
C THR A 159 4.33 8.17 -10.26
N THR A 160 5.53 7.93 -10.79
CA THR A 160 6.73 8.70 -10.38
C THR A 160 6.56 10.19 -10.58
N ALA A 161 5.93 10.63 -11.69
CA ALA A 161 5.67 12.04 -11.95
C ALA A 161 4.71 12.65 -10.91
N GLU A 162 3.62 11.95 -10.57
CA GLU A 162 2.68 12.40 -9.54
C GLU A 162 3.33 12.44 -8.15
N ALA A 163 4.16 11.44 -7.81
CA ALA A 163 4.90 11.40 -6.56
C ALA A 163 5.88 12.58 -6.45
N VAL A 164 6.65 12.87 -7.51
CA VAL A 164 7.56 14.02 -7.55
C VAL A 164 6.80 15.33 -7.43
N ALA A 165 5.71 15.51 -8.18
CA ALA A 165 4.89 16.72 -8.12
C ALA A 165 4.35 16.96 -6.71
N ALA A 166 3.83 15.92 -6.05
CA ALA A 166 3.33 16.01 -4.68
C ALA A 166 4.44 16.36 -3.68
N LEU A 167 5.64 15.78 -3.84
CA LEU A 167 6.81 16.12 -3.01
C LEU A 167 7.29 17.56 -3.24
N ARG A 168 7.21 18.10 -4.46
CA ARG A 168 7.53 19.50 -4.73
C ARG A 168 6.58 20.44 -4.00
N THR A 169 5.28 20.15 -3.99
CA THR A 169 4.30 20.91 -3.21
C THR A 169 4.63 20.86 -1.72
N ALA A 170 4.95 19.67 -1.19
CA ALA A 170 5.38 19.53 0.20
C ALA A 170 6.65 20.35 0.52
N LEU A 171 7.61 20.39 -0.41
CA LEU A 171 8.85 21.16 -0.26
C LEU A 171 8.64 22.68 -0.24
N GLN A 172 7.68 23.17 -1.03
CA GLN A 172 7.32 24.59 -1.05
C GLN A 172 6.68 25.04 0.26
N ASN A 173 5.91 24.15 0.90
CA ASN A 173 5.20 24.41 2.16
C ASN A 173 6.05 24.18 3.43
N ALA A 174 7.18 23.48 3.31
CA ALA A 174 8.10 23.22 4.42
C ALA A 174 8.89 24.47 4.83
#